data_AF-A0AAX6MLF3-F1
#
_entry.id   AF-A0AAX6MLF3-F1
#
_cell.length_a   1.000
_cell.length_b   1.000
_cell.length_c   1.000
_cell.angle_alpha   90.00
_cell.angle_beta   90.00
_cell.angle_gamma   90.00
#
_symmetry.space_group_name_H-M   'P 1'
#
loop_
_entity.id
_entity.type
_entity.pdbx_description
1 polymer ?
#
loop_
_entity_poly.entity_id
_entity_poly.type
_entity_poly.pdbx_seq_one_letter_code
_entity_poly.pdbx_strand_id
1 'polypeptide(L)'
;MDVPFESSSDPGTAGSLVTTLGGVSNVSYSIIPPEYDGGLHNAPYAHGVAYITLPDDNSTSALVNGGQFGLIFAADTAAVSKHGHRTQYLGVAETIALQIPTSDGEVPKHEVLHMGPCDSSEVAGVREVALAKKS
;
A
#
# COMPACT_ATOMS: atom_id res chain seq x y z
N MET A 1 14.42 -0.45 7.46
CA MET A 1 13.84 0.91 7.57
C MET A 1 13.06 0.96 8.87
N ASP A 2 13.45 1.83 9.80
CA ASP A 2 12.76 2.04 11.09
C ASP A 2 12.80 3.55 11.35
N VAL A 3 11.95 4.28 10.62
CA VAL A 3 11.95 5.75 10.62
C VAL A 3 10.53 6.22 10.97
N PRO A 4 10.31 6.74 12.19
CA PRO A 4 9.01 7.29 12.57
C PRO A 4 8.66 8.51 11.71
N PHE A 5 7.39 8.91 11.74
CA PHE A 5 6.98 10.16 11.12
C PHE A 5 7.59 11.37 11.84
N GLU A 6 8.21 12.26 11.07
CA GLU A 6 8.78 13.52 11.53
C GLU A 6 8.05 14.71 10.91
N SER A 7 8.25 15.91 11.45
CA SER A 7 7.71 17.14 10.86
C SER A 7 8.60 17.60 9.72
N SER A 8 8.03 17.77 8.52
CA SER A 8 8.78 18.25 7.35
C SER A 8 9.20 19.71 7.51
N SER A 9 10.43 20.03 7.10
CA SER A 9 10.92 21.40 6.93
C SER A 9 10.94 21.88 5.47
N ASP A 10 10.60 21.00 4.53
CA ASP A 10 10.77 21.28 3.10
C ASP A 10 9.71 22.25 2.59
N PRO A 11 10.08 23.24 1.75
CA PRO A 11 9.10 24.08 1.06
C PRO A 11 8.04 23.25 0.34
N GLY A 12 6.76 23.55 0.57
CA GLY A 12 5.61 22.83 0.00
C GLY A 12 5.05 21.71 0.88
N THR A 13 5.79 21.24 1.88
CA THR A 13 5.28 20.28 2.89
C THR A 13 5.58 20.69 4.33
N ALA A 14 6.19 21.85 4.57
CA ALA A 14 6.57 22.32 5.91
C ALA A 14 5.43 22.17 6.94
N GLY A 15 5.75 21.53 8.08
CA GLY A 15 4.82 21.23 9.16
C GLY A 15 3.97 19.97 8.97
N SER A 16 4.01 19.31 7.81
CA SER A 16 3.35 18.02 7.59
C SER A 16 4.12 16.87 8.25
N LEU A 17 3.49 15.70 8.36
CA LEU A 17 4.16 14.48 8.74
C LEU A 17 4.75 13.78 7.52
N VAL A 18 6.02 13.43 7.61
CA VAL A 18 6.74 12.72 6.56
C VAL A 18 7.50 11.55 7.16
N THR A 19 7.55 10.44 6.43
CA THR A 19 8.48 9.34 6.68
C THR A 19 9.07 8.90 5.35
N THR A 20 10.32 8.43 5.38
CA THR A 20 10.99 7.90 4.19
C THR A 20 10.73 6.41 4.08
N LEU A 21 10.11 6.00 2.97
CA LEU A 21 9.88 4.59 2.61
C LEU A 21 11.13 3.91 2.03
N GLY A 22 12.30 4.56 2.15
CA GLY A 22 13.62 4.09 1.75
C GLY A 22 13.91 4.17 0.26
N GLY A 23 14.95 3.42 -0.15
CA GLY A 23 15.38 3.32 -1.54
C GLY A 23 14.40 2.51 -2.39
N VAL A 24 14.22 2.95 -3.63
CA VAL A 24 13.35 2.30 -4.62
C VAL A 24 14.20 1.89 -5.81
N SER A 25 13.86 0.77 -6.45
CA SER A 25 14.57 0.31 -7.65
C SER A 25 14.11 1.05 -8.91
N ASN A 26 12.79 1.29 -9.01
CA ASN A 26 12.19 2.09 -10.05
C ASN A 26 10.82 2.64 -9.59
N VAL A 27 10.27 3.61 -10.31
CA VAL A 27 8.90 4.10 -10.14
C VAL A 27 8.18 4.01 -11.48
N SER A 28 7.09 3.24 -11.53
CA SER A 28 6.25 3.12 -12.72
C SER A 28 4.92 3.84 -12.51
N TYR A 29 4.48 4.57 -13.54
CA TYR A 29 3.14 5.17 -13.62
C TYR A 29 2.29 4.31 -14.54
N SER A 30 1.26 3.68 -14.00
CA SER A 30 0.42 2.72 -14.72
C SER A 30 -1.01 3.25 -14.84
N ILE A 31 -1.55 3.15 -16.05
CA ILE A 31 -2.99 3.32 -16.32
C ILE A 31 -3.54 1.91 -16.53
N ILE A 32 -4.25 1.41 -15.53
CA ILE A 32 -4.78 0.05 -15.53
C ILE A 32 -6.23 0.11 -16.05
N PRO A 33 -6.60 -0.69 -17.06
CA PRO A 33 -7.96 -0.69 -17.60
C PRO A 33 -9.04 -0.95 -16.54
N PRO A 34 -10.29 -0.54 -16.79
CA PRO A 34 -11.41 -0.96 -15.97
C PRO A 34 -11.58 -2.49 -16.01
N GLU A 35 -12.15 -3.04 -14.94
CA GLU A 35 -12.45 -4.48 -14.81
C GLU A 35 -11.23 -5.39 -15.04
N TYR A 36 -10.02 -4.91 -14.73
CA TYR A 36 -8.77 -5.63 -15.00
C TYR A 36 -8.42 -6.61 -13.88
N ASP A 37 -8.00 -7.82 -14.27
CA ASP A 37 -7.49 -8.84 -13.35
C ASP A 37 -5.97 -8.94 -13.49
N GLY A 38 -5.24 -8.50 -12.46
CA GLY A 38 -3.78 -8.57 -12.42
C GLY A 38 -3.23 -9.98 -12.18
N GLY A 39 -4.11 -10.97 -11.96
CA GLY A 39 -3.74 -12.34 -11.71
C GLY A 39 -3.05 -12.55 -10.36
N LEU A 40 -2.54 -13.75 -10.17
CA LEU A 40 -1.84 -14.18 -8.96
C LEU A 40 -0.36 -13.78 -9.03
N HIS A 41 0.12 -13.06 -8.02
CA HIS A 41 1.50 -12.59 -7.94
C HIS A 41 1.91 -12.29 -6.49
N ASN A 42 3.21 -12.28 -6.24
CA ASN A 42 3.79 -11.66 -5.07
C ASN A 42 3.95 -10.15 -5.30
N ALA A 43 4.00 -9.36 -4.22
CA ALA A 43 4.24 -7.92 -4.27
C ALA A 43 5.24 -7.48 -5.35
N PRO A 44 4.88 -6.40 -6.07
CA PRO A 44 5.50 -5.12 -5.75
C PRO A 44 4.50 -4.13 -5.14
N TYR A 45 5.03 -3.11 -4.46
CA TYR A 45 4.30 -1.96 -3.91
C TYR A 45 3.39 -1.29 -4.94
N ALA A 46 2.19 -0.86 -4.54
CA ALA A 46 1.25 -0.16 -5.41
C ALA A 46 0.47 0.93 -4.65
N HIS A 47 0.03 1.97 -5.37
CA HIS A 47 -1.07 2.84 -4.90
C HIS A 47 -2.26 2.68 -5.85
N GLY A 48 -3.48 2.76 -5.34
CA GLY A 48 -4.69 2.78 -6.17
C GLY A 48 -5.91 2.13 -5.52
N VAL A 49 -6.92 1.86 -6.34
CA VAL A 49 -8.05 0.98 -5.99
C VAL A 49 -7.63 -0.46 -6.25
N ALA A 50 -7.82 -1.36 -5.30
CA ALA A 50 -7.53 -2.77 -5.51
C ALA A 50 -8.41 -3.66 -4.64
N TYR A 51 -8.96 -4.70 -5.23
CA TYR A 51 -9.57 -5.82 -4.52
C TYR A 51 -8.56 -6.96 -4.44
N ILE A 52 -8.19 -7.33 -3.22
CA ILE A 52 -7.11 -8.27 -2.91
C ILE A 52 -7.71 -9.53 -2.28
N THR A 53 -7.35 -10.70 -2.81
CA THR A 53 -7.74 -12.01 -2.28
C THR A 53 -6.53 -12.94 -2.14
N LEU A 54 -6.68 -13.97 -1.31
CA LEU A 54 -5.66 -14.99 -1.11
C LEU A 54 -6.03 -16.26 -1.91
N PRO A 55 -5.05 -16.94 -2.54
CA PRO A 55 -5.31 -18.12 -3.36
C PRO A 55 -5.79 -19.34 -2.56
N ASP A 56 -5.36 -19.43 -1.30
CA ASP A 56 -5.63 -20.57 -0.42
C ASP A 56 -6.63 -20.21 0.71
N ASP A 57 -7.19 -19.00 0.70
CA ASP A 57 -8.20 -18.53 1.66
C ASP A 57 -9.29 -17.71 0.96
N ASN A 58 -10.47 -18.32 0.83
CA ASN A 58 -11.64 -17.71 0.19
C ASN A 58 -12.50 -16.86 1.15
N SER A 59 -12.14 -16.79 2.43
CA SER A 59 -12.88 -16.04 3.45
C SER A 59 -12.32 -14.65 3.72
N THR A 60 -11.05 -14.42 3.33
CA THR A 60 -10.35 -13.15 3.57
C THR A 60 -10.19 -12.37 2.28
N SER A 61 -10.63 -11.11 2.30
CA SER A 61 -10.35 -10.16 1.22
C SER A 61 -10.22 -8.73 1.74
N ALA A 62 -9.57 -7.88 0.96
CA ALA A 62 -9.46 -6.45 1.24
C ALA A 62 -9.88 -5.65 0.01
N LEU A 63 -10.78 -4.69 0.19
CA LEU A 63 -11.05 -3.66 -0.81
C LEU A 63 -10.37 -2.37 -0.38
N VAL A 64 -9.28 -2.04 -1.07
CA VAL A 64 -8.60 -0.76 -0.89
C VAL A 64 -9.24 0.25 -1.81
N ASN A 65 -9.78 1.31 -1.22
CA ASN A 65 -10.31 2.44 -1.96
C ASN A 65 -9.17 3.42 -2.29
N GLY A 66 -9.15 3.92 -3.52
CA GLY A 66 -8.18 4.91 -3.95
C GLY A 66 -8.30 6.25 -3.20
N GLY A 67 -7.45 7.21 -3.55
CA GLY A 67 -7.41 8.51 -2.89
C GLY A 67 -6.75 8.44 -1.52
N GLN A 68 -7.38 9.01 -0.49
CA GLN A 68 -6.77 9.15 0.84
C GLN A 68 -6.48 7.82 1.57
N PHE A 69 -7.05 6.71 1.10
CA PHE A 69 -6.85 5.36 1.65
C PHE A 69 -6.13 4.43 0.67
N GLY A 70 -5.67 4.97 -0.47
CA GLY A 70 -5.20 4.17 -1.62
C GLY A 70 -3.75 3.74 -1.55
N LEU A 71 -3.02 4.03 -0.47
CA LEU A 71 -1.64 3.58 -0.30
C LEU A 71 -1.64 2.10 0.10
N ILE A 72 -1.02 1.26 -0.74
CA ILE A 72 -0.91 -0.18 -0.49
C ILE A 72 0.57 -0.56 -0.38
N PHE A 73 0.91 -1.16 0.75
CA PHE A 73 2.21 -1.79 0.94
C PHE A 73 2.04 -3.31 0.93
N ALA A 74 2.35 -3.96 -0.20
CA ALA A 74 2.36 -5.42 -0.31
C ALA A 74 3.73 -5.96 0.12
N ALA A 75 3.75 -6.85 1.10
CA ALA A 75 4.96 -7.38 1.75
C ALA A 75 5.17 -8.89 1.51
N ASP A 76 4.30 -9.51 0.71
CA ASP A 76 4.24 -10.95 0.50
C ASP A 76 5.29 -11.39 -0.52
N THR A 77 6.57 -11.33 -0.15
CA THR A 77 7.65 -11.86 -0.98
C THR A 77 7.53 -13.37 -1.17
N ALA A 78 8.18 -13.91 -2.21
CA ALA A 78 8.23 -15.35 -2.45
C ALA A 78 8.83 -16.15 -1.27
N ALA A 79 9.62 -15.50 -0.39
CA ALA A 79 10.18 -16.10 0.81
C ALA A 79 9.15 -16.33 1.93
N VAL A 80 8.06 -15.55 1.96
CA VAL A 80 7.01 -15.62 3.00
C VAL A 80 5.67 -16.14 2.47
N SER A 81 5.39 -15.96 1.18
CA SER A 81 4.19 -16.45 0.52
C SER A 81 4.53 -17.08 -0.83
N LYS A 82 4.30 -18.39 -0.97
CA LYS A 82 4.62 -19.13 -2.20
C LYS A 82 3.82 -18.62 -3.41
N HIS A 83 2.56 -18.28 -3.18
CA HIS A 83 1.61 -17.91 -4.23
C HIS A 83 1.29 -16.41 -4.25
N GLY A 84 1.57 -15.70 -3.15
CA GLY A 84 1.28 -14.28 -3.02
C GLY A 84 -0.21 -13.99 -2.83
N HIS A 85 -0.73 -13.04 -3.59
CA HIS A 85 -2.12 -12.60 -3.61
C HIS A 85 -2.62 -12.39 -5.04
N ARG A 86 -3.95 -12.29 -5.20
CA ARG A 86 -4.56 -11.85 -6.45
C ARG A 86 -5.03 -10.42 -6.30
N THR A 87 -4.74 -9.59 -7.30
CA THR A 87 -5.21 -8.20 -7.35
C THR A 87 -6.17 -8.00 -8.51
N GLN A 88 -7.35 -7.46 -8.22
CA GLN A 88 -8.37 -7.13 -9.20
C GLN A 88 -8.77 -5.66 -9.10
N TYR A 89 -8.93 -5.01 -10.25
CA TYR A 89 -9.30 -3.61 -10.39
C TYR A 89 -10.76 -3.55 -10.85
N LEU A 90 -11.68 -3.70 -9.90
CA LEU A 90 -13.11 -3.89 -10.16
C LEU A 90 -13.85 -2.63 -10.62
N GLY A 91 -13.15 -1.49 -10.76
CA GLY A 91 -13.75 -0.23 -11.15
C GLY A 91 -14.17 -0.20 -12.62
N VAL A 92 -15.19 0.60 -12.91
CA VAL A 92 -15.66 0.89 -14.29
C VAL A 92 -14.83 1.96 -15.01
N ALA A 93 -13.91 2.61 -14.29
CA ALA A 93 -12.93 3.55 -14.81
C ALA A 93 -11.52 3.01 -14.60
N GLU A 94 -10.55 3.57 -15.33
CA GLU A 94 -9.15 3.19 -15.17
C GLU A 94 -8.66 3.43 -13.73
N THR A 95 -7.81 2.53 -13.25
CA THR A 95 -7.05 2.76 -12.03
C THR A 95 -5.69 3.35 -12.38
N ILE A 96 -5.40 4.52 -11.84
CA ILE A 96 -4.05 5.09 -11.87
C ILE A 96 -3.27 4.53 -10.69
N ALA A 97 -2.15 3.88 -10.99
CA ALA A 97 -1.28 3.28 -9.98
C ALA A 97 0.16 3.76 -10.10
N LEU A 98 0.76 4.09 -8.95
CA LEU A 98 2.21 4.17 -8.81
C LEU A 98 2.72 2.85 -8.27
N GLN A 99 3.56 2.17 -9.04
CA GLN A 99 4.22 0.95 -8.62
C GLN A 99 5.66 1.28 -8.26
N ILE A 100 6.05 1.03 -7.01
CA ILE A 100 7.32 1.49 -6.43
C ILE A 100 8.05 0.32 -5.76
N PRO A 101 8.60 -0.62 -6.54
CA PRO A 101 9.38 -1.71 -5.99
C PRO A 101 10.54 -1.15 -5.15
N THR A 102 10.72 -1.71 -3.95
CA THR A 102 11.86 -1.37 -3.09
C THR A 102 13.18 -1.74 -3.78
N SER A 103 14.26 -1.07 -3.40
CA SER A 103 15.60 -1.49 -3.84
C SER A 103 15.83 -2.95 -3.41
N ASP A 104 16.33 -3.76 -4.34
CA ASP A 104 16.65 -5.18 -4.14
C ASP A 104 15.49 -6.08 -3.66
N GLY A 105 14.25 -5.58 -3.71
CA GLY A 105 13.07 -6.30 -3.22
C GLY A 105 12.98 -6.38 -1.69
N GLU A 106 13.76 -5.57 -0.97
CA GLU A 106 13.79 -5.55 0.48
C GLU A 106 12.48 -5.00 1.07
N VAL A 107 11.88 -5.73 1.99
CA VAL A 107 10.67 -5.30 2.68
C VAL A 107 11.06 -4.33 3.81
N PRO A 108 10.52 -3.09 3.88
CA PRO A 108 10.71 -2.17 5.00
C PRO A 108 10.35 -2.87 6.33
N LYS A 109 11.05 -2.51 7.41
CA LYS A 109 10.66 -3.08 8.71
C LYS A 109 9.28 -2.55 9.07
N HIS A 110 8.45 -3.43 9.57
CA HIS A 110 7.09 -3.15 9.97
C HIS A 110 6.71 -4.11 11.09
N GLU A 111 5.68 -3.75 11.85
CA GLU A 111 5.04 -4.63 12.81
C GLU A 111 3.67 -5.02 12.27
N VAL A 112 3.35 -6.31 12.36
CA VAL A 112 2.01 -6.80 12.03
C VAL A 112 1.11 -6.52 13.23
N LEU A 113 0.08 -5.69 13.04
CA LEU A 113 -0.84 -5.31 14.11
C LEU A 113 -1.75 -6.48 14.52
N HIS A 114 -2.29 -7.19 13.54
CA HIS A 114 -3.12 -8.38 13.73
C HIS A 114 -3.19 -9.20 12.42
N MET A 115 -3.81 -10.37 12.50
CA MET A 115 -4.14 -11.18 11.32
C MET A 115 -5.41 -10.66 10.63
N GLY A 116 -5.44 -10.75 9.30
CA GLY A 116 -6.57 -10.27 8.49
C GLY A 116 -6.40 -8.83 8.01
N PRO A 117 -7.36 -8.33 7.20
CA PRO A 117 -7.33 -6.97 6.67
C PRO A 117 -7.58 -5.95 7.77
N CYS A 118 -6.91 -4.80 7.70
CA CYS A 118 -7.19 -3.68 8.58
C CYS A 118 -8.63 -3.19 8.38
N ASP A 119 -9.28 -2.78 9.47
CA ASP A 119 -10.60 -2.16 9.43
C ASP A 119 -10.54 -0.67 9.08
N SER A 120 -11.71 -0.06 8.89
CA SER A 120 -11.80 1.35 8.52
C SER A 120 -11.26 2.31 9.56
N SER A 121 -11.28 1.94 10.85
CA SER A 121 -10.74 2.76 11.93
C SER A 121 -9.21 2.74 11.94
N GLU A 122 -8.60 1.60 11.62
CA GLU A 122 -7.15 1.44 11.52
C GLU A 122 -6.58 2.19 10.31
N VAL A 123 -7.25 2.10 9.16
CA VAL A 123 -6.85 2.85 7.96
C VAL A 123 -7.09 4.35 8.14
N ALA A 124 -8.16 4.74 8.85
CA ALA A 124 -8.41 6.14 9.20
C ALA A 124 -7.39 6.68 10.22
N GLY A 125 -6.84 5.83 11.09
CA GLY A 125 -5.84 6.20 12.10
C GLY A 125 -4.64 6.95 11.51
N VAL A 126 -4.19 6.60 10.30
CA VAL A 126 -3.11 7.31 9.59
C VAL A 126 -3.43 8.80 9.40
N ARG A 127 -4.71 9.14 9.16
CA ARG A 127 -5.20 10.52 9.08
C ARG A 127 -5.25 11.20 10.45
N GLU A 128 -5.59 10.46 11.50
CA GLU A 128 -5.67 11.00 12.86
C GLU A 128 -4.29 11.34 13.42
N VAL A 129 -3.24 10.58 13.06
CA VAL A 129 -1.83 10.92 13.42
C VAL A 129 -1.47 12.33 12.94
N ALA A 130 -1.93 12.73 11.74
CA ALA A 130 -1.69 14.08 11.20
C ALA A 130 -2.50 15.18 11.92
N LEU A 131 -3.62 14.83 12.54
CA LEU A 131 -4.47 15.78 13.29
C LEU A 131 -3.99 15.96 14.73
N ALA A 132 -3.54 14.88 15.39
CA ALA A 132 -3.13 14.88 16.80
C ALA A 132 -1.83 15.66 17.09
N LYS A 133 -0.98 15.90 16.09
CA LYS A 133 0.25 16.70 16.23
C LYS A 133 0.08 18.20 15.89
N LYS A 134 -1.11 18.62 15.48
CA LYS A 134 -1.44 20.04 15.21
C LYS A 134 -2.06 20.77 16.42
N SER A 135 -2.41 20.04 17.48
CA SER A 135 -2.91 20.53 18.78
C SER A 135 -1.80 20.62 19.81
#